data_AF-A0A7D5Z2K6-F1
#
_entry.id   AF-A0A7D5Z2K6-F1
#
_cell.length_a   1.000
_cell.length_b   1.000
_cell.length_c   1.000
_cell.angle_alpha   90.00
_cell.angle_beta   90.00
_cell.angle_gamma   90.00
#
_symmetry.space_group_name_H-M   'P 1'
#
loop_
_entity.id
_entity.type
_entity.pdbx_description
1 polymer ?
#
loop_
_entity_poly.entity_id
_entity_poly.type
_entity_poly.pdbx_seq_one_letter_code
_entity_poly.pdbx_strand_id
1 'polypeptide(L)'
;MGGNPVNFVDLSGLETTVVINNNTPLTGTHAGAVIDGNIYDPGGHYFQDRRLQYGEEFQGSLQDYLRYQREDGNDVQTYTFPTSSEDEAKILERIDNSPTENGGFCATSVRDTLSGIGPFKNLPKSGYFPSTPRGLGKDLAKIMKKKK
;
A
#
# COMPACT_ATOMS: atom_id res chain seq x y z
N MET A 1 -6.37 -41.47 -6.98
CA MET A 1 -6.64 -40.14 -7.57
C MET A 1 -7.81 -39.54 -6.83
N GLY A 2 -7.62 -38.39 -6.20
CA GLY A 2 -8.64 -37.72 -5.42
C GLY A 2 -8.12 -36.34 -5.06
N GLY A 3 -7.99 -35.48 -6.07
CA GLY A 3 -7.63 -34.09 -5.87
C GLY A 3 -8.76 -33.42 -5.12
N ASN A 4 -8.57 -33.17 -3.83
CA ASN A 4 -9.40 -32.21 -3.12
C ASN A 4 -9.15 -30.84 -3.75
N PRO A 5 -10.17 -30.15 -4.28
CA PRO A 5 -10.05 -28.74 -4.54
C PRO A 5 -9.91 -28.08 -3.17
N VAL A 6 -8.69 -27.69 -2.81
CA VAL A 6 -8.49 -26.76 -1.70
C VAL A 6 -9.09 -25.45 -2.18
N ASN A 7 -10.39 -25.30 -1.93
CA ASN A 7 -11.04 -24.01 -1.85
C ASN A 7 -10.27 -23.25 -0.77
N PHE A 8 -9.27 -22.47 -1.20
CA PHE A 8 -8.69 -21.39 -0.40
C PHE A 8 -9.79 -20.32 -0.25
N VAL A 9 -10.77 -20.64 0.59
CA VAL A 9 -11.56 -19.62 1.27
C VAL A 9 -10.58 -19.02 2.27
N ASP A 10 -10.16 -17.80 2.02
CA ASP A 10 -9.33 -17.02 2.92
C ASP A 10 -10.09 -16.81 4.24
N LEU A 11 -9.82 -17.67 5.22
CA LEU A 11 -10.45 -17.66 6.56
C LEU A 11 -9.84 -16.59 7.48
N SER A 12 -8.82 -15.87 7.03
CA SER A 12 -8.14 -14.86 7.84
C SER A 12 -8.77 -13.46 7.71
N GLY A 13 -9.46 -13.19 6.59
CA GLY A 13 -10.04 -11.87 6.35
C GLY A 13 -9.00 -10.74 6.35
N LEU A 14 -7.76 -11.06 5.96
CA LEU A 14 -6.68 -10.10 5.93
C LEU A 14 -6.79 -9.23 4.67
N GLU A 15 -6.49 -7.95 4.86
CA GLU A 15 -6.69 -6.92 3.85
C GLU A 15 -5.53 -5.95 3.84
N THR A 16 -4.87 -5.87 2.69
CA THR A 16 -3.93 -4.78 2.41
C THR A 16 -4.69 -3.59 1.86
N THR A 17 -4.58 -2.44 2.53
CA THR A 17 -5.20 -1.17 2.11
C THR A 17 -4.14 -0.19 1.65
N VAL A 18 -4.16 0.18 0.37
CA VAL A 18 -3.31 1.25 -0.15
C VAL A 18 -4.02 2.59 -0.05
N VAL A 19 -3.35 3.60 0.49
CA VAL A 19 -3.86 4.96 0.64
C VAL A 19 -3.15 5.88 -0.34
N ILE A 20 -3.92 6.62 -1.13
CA ILE A 20 -3.44 7.60 -2.09
C ILE A 20 -3.98 8.98 -1.70
N ASN A 21 -3.09 9.88 -1.29
CA ASN A 21 -3.38 11.30 -1.16
C ASN A 21 -3.13 11.96 -2.53
N ASN A 22 -4.18 12.48 -3.14
CA ASN A 22 -4.18 12.97 -4.53
C ASN A 22 -4.45 14.49 -4.61
N ASN A 23 -4.24 15.23 -3.52
CA ASN A 23 -4.52 16.66 -3.45
C ASN A 23 -3.59 17.52 -4.34
N THR A 24 -2.37 17.06 -4.65
CA THR A 24 -1.47 17.75 -5.59
C THR A 24 -1.87 17.48 -7.05
N PRO A 25 -2.15 18.53 -7.86
CA PRO A 25 -2.50 18.37 -9.26
C PRO A 25 -1.44 17.59 -10.06
N LEU A 26 -1.89 16.79 -11.04
CA LEU A 26 -1.08 15.99 -11.98
C LEU A 26 -0.31 14.80 -11.38
N THR A 27 0.39 14.96 -10.25
CA THR A 27 1.19 13.89 -9.65
C THR A 27 0.45 13.14 -8.53
N GLY A 28 -0.43 13.81 -7.80
CA GLY A 28 -0.83 13.38 -6.47
C GLY A 28 0.23 13.72 -5.42
N THR A 29 -0.15 13.68 -4.16
CA THR A 29 0.64 14.16 -3.02
C THR A 29 1.47 13.03 -2.42
N HIS A 30 0.84 11.90 -2.09
CA HIS A 30 1.50 10.83 -1.34
C HIS A 30 0.84 9.47 -1.54
N ALA A 31 1.61 8.41 -1.30
CA ALA A 31 1.15 7.03 -1.30
C ALA A 31 1.75 6.26 -0.12
N GLY A 32 0.91 5.50 0.55
CA GLY A 32 1.32 4.55 1.59
C GLY A 32 0.36 3.37 1.65
N ALA A 33 0.58 2.45 2.56
CA ALA A 33 -0.24 1.25 2.71
C ALA A 33 -0.40 0.85 4.17
N VAL A 34 -1.47 0.11 4.46
CA VAL A 34 -1.71 -0.57 5.72
C VAL A 34 -1.77 -2.06 5.43
N ILE A 35 -0.90 -2.84 6.07
CA ILE A 35 -0.70 -4.29 5.84
C ILE A 35 -0.70 -4.97 7.21
N ASP A 36 -1.62 -5.90 7.43
CA ASP A 36 -1.79 -6.55 8.75
C ASP A 36 -1.80 -5.53 9.93
N GLY A 37 -2.50 -4.40 9.76
CA GLY A 37 -2.56 -3.32 10.74
C GLY A 37 -1.30 -2.45 10.85
N ASN A 38 -0.19 -2.78 10.17
CA ASN A 38 1.04 -1.99 10.13
C ASN A 38 0.97 -0.92 9.04
N ILE A 39 1.32 0.32 9.39
CA ILE A 39 1.38 1.43 8.43
C ILE A 39 2.75 1.47 7.77
N TYR A 40 2.76 1.36 6.44
CA TYR A 40 3.92 1.60 5.59
C TYR A 40 3.78 2.98 4.91
N ASP A 41 4.65 3.91 5.29
CA ASP A 41 4.62 5.33 4.87
C ASP A 41 5.96 5.77 4.24
N PRO A 42 6.34 5.26 3.05
CA PRO A 42 7.65 5.50 2.47
C PRO A 42 7.86 6.98 2.11
N GLY A 43 8.92 7.59 2.63
CA GLY A 43 9.23 9.00 2.38
C GLY A 43 8.18 9.99 2.92
N GLY A 44 7.22 9.50 3.73
CA GLY A 44 6.20 10.31 4.38
C GLY A 44 6.62 10.75 5.78
N HIS A 45 5.88 11.71 6.32
CA HIS A 45 6.17 12.31 7.61
C HIS A 45 5.25 11.78 8.73
N TYR A 46 4.38 10.80 8.45
CA TYR A 46 3.39 10.33 9.43
C TYR A 46 4.00 9.95 10.78
N PHE A 47 5.13 9.25 10.76
CA PHE A 47 5.86 8.86 11.98
C PHE A 47 6.79 9.97 12.50
N GLN A 48 7.31 10.81 11.62
CA GLN A 48 8.20 11.92 11.98
C GLN A 48 7.45 13.02 12.74
N ASP A 49 6.25 13.38 12.27
CA ASP A 49 5.37 14.39 12.88
C ASP A 49 4.79 13.90 14.22
N ARG A 50 4.71 12.58 14.41
CA ARG A 50 4.30 11.95 15.67
C ARG A 50 5.46 11.66 16.64
N ARG A 51 6.70 12.05 16.31
CA ARG A 51 7.92 11.79 17.12
C ARG A 51 8.09 10.32 17.52
N LEU A 52 7.84 9.40 16.58
CA LEU A 52 8.10 7.98 16.82
C LEU A 52 9.51 7.68 16.31
N GLN A 53 10.33 7.06 17.16
CA GLN A 53 11.67 6.63 16.78
C GLN A 53 11.55 5.49 15.76
N TYR A 54 12.40 5.49 14.72
CA TYR A 54 12.53 4.35 13.80
C TYR A 54 12.67 3.06 14.62
N GLY A 55 11.74 2.11 14.46
CA GLY A 55 11.73 0.83 15.18
C GLY A 55 10.74 0.71 16.34
N GLU A 56 9.96 1.74 16.67
CA GLU A 56 8.81 1.59 17.57
C GLU A 56 7.57 1.14 16.78
N GLU A 57 7.01 0.00 17.17
CA GLU A 57 5.81 -0.61 16.57
C GLU A 57 4.59 0.27 16.85
N PHE A 58 4.37 1.28 16.01
CA PHE A 58 3.19 2.12 16.12
C PHE A 58 2.00 1.44 15.46
N GLN A 59 1.11 0.91 16.29
CA GLN A 59 -0.22 0.46 15.90
C GLN A 59 -1.14 1.66 15.64
N GLY A 60 -0.84 2.44 14.61
CA GLY A 60 -1.74 3.48 14.14
C GLY A 60 -2.96 2.86 13.46
N SER A 61 -4.16 3.30 13.82
CA SER A 61 -5.34 2.83 13.08
C SER A 61 -5.34 3.40 11.65
N LEU A 62 -5.95 2.67 10.72
CA LEU A 62 -6.21 3.20 9.37
C LEU A 62 -6.94 4.55 9.42
N GLN A 63 -7.83 4.76 10.40
CA GLN A 63 -8.55 6.02 10.57
C GLN A 63 -7.62 7.17 10.94
N ASP A 64 -6.65 6.95 11.82
CA ASP A 64 -5.68 7.96 12.21
C ASP A 64 -4.74 8.32 11.05
N TYR A 65 -4.37 7.32 10.24
CA TYR A 65 -3.58 7.54 9.03
C TYR A 65 -4.36 8.32 7.97
N LEU A 66 -5.63 7.97 7.74
CA LEU A 66 -6.50 8.71 6.83
C LEU A 66 -6.77 10.14 7.29
N ARG A 67 -6.85 10.39 8.61
CA ARG A 67 -7.00 11.75 9.14
C ARG A 67 -5.76 12.58 8.82
N TYR A 68 -4.57 12.04 9.05
CA TYR A 68 -3.31 12.72 8.71
C TYR A 68 -3.19 13.01 7.22
N GLN A 69 -3.46 12.02 6.36
CA GLN A 69 -3.38 12.21 4.90
C GLN A 69 -4.37 13.25 4.35
N ARG A 70 -5.40 13.60 5.12
CA ARG A 70 -6.38 14.64 4.75
C ARG A 70 -5.97 16.05 5.16
N GLU A 71 -4.85 16.24 5.85
CA GLU A 71 -4.36 17.57 6.23
C GLU A 71 -4.04 18.43 5.00
N ASP A 72 -3.61 17.81 3.90
CA ASP A 72 -3.39 18.49 2.59
C ASP A 72 -4.69 18.71 1.79
N GLY A 73 -5.81 18.13 2.22
CA GLY A 73 -7.11 18.21 1.55
C GLY A 73 -7.88 16.89 1.48
N ASN A 74 -9.11 16.93 0.97
CA ASN A 74 -10.05 15.81 1.04
C ASN A 74 -9.94 14.77 -0.09
N ASP A 75 -9.09 14.96 -1.11
CA ASP A 75 -8.90 13.96 -2.18
C ASP A 75 -7.95 12.84 -1.73
N VAL A 76 -8.43 12.03 -0.78
CA VAL A 76 -7.74 10.84 -0.26
C VAL A 76 -8.56 9.60 -0.60
N GLN A 77 -7.93 8.65 -1.28
CA GLN A 77 -8.55 7.44 -1.81
C GLN A 77 -7.92 6.21 -1.18
N THR A 78 -8.74 5.20 -0.87
CA THR A 78 -8.30 3.90 -0.35
C THR A 78 -8.61 2.79 -1.32
N TYR A 79 -7.65 1.90 -1.53
CA TYR A 79 -7.77 0.72 -2.37
C TYR A 79 -7.46 -0.51 -1.52
N THR A 80 -8.51 -1.20 -1.09
CA THR A 80 -8.40 -2.38 -0.21
C THR A 80 -8.51 -3.65 -1.04
N PHE A 81 -7.58 -4.57 -0.83
CA PHE A 81 -7.54 -5.85 -1.52
C PHE A 81 -7.46 -6.98 -0.50
N PRO A 82 -8.28 -8.04 -0.66
CA PRO A 82 -8.10 -9.24 0.15
C PRO A 82 -6.75 -9.87 -0.19
N THR A 83 -5.99 -10.18 0.84
CA THR A 83 -4.63 -10.72 0.79
C THR A 83 -4.52 -11.88 1.77
N SER A 84 -3.78 -12.93 1.40
CA SER A 84 -3.50 -14.01 2.34
C SER A 84 -2.39 -13.62 3.31
N SER A 85 -2.26 -14.30 4.45
CA SER A 85 -1.13 -14.10 5.37
C SER A 85 0.23 -14.32 4.69
N GLU A 86 0.31 -15.20 3.68
CA GLU A 86 1.53 -15.41 2.89
C GLU A 86 1.83 -14.21 1.99
N ASP A 87 0.81 -13.57 1.42
CA ASP A 87 0.98 -12.34 0.63
C ASP A 87 1.49 -11.20 1.52
N GLU A 88 0.88 -11.00 2.70
CA GLU A 88 1.28 -9.95 3.63
C GLU A 88 2.69 -10.17 4.19
N ALA A 89 3.05 -11.41 4.53
CA ALA A 89 4.41 -11.75 4.95
C ALA A 89 5.46 -11.38 3.88
N LYS A 90 5.18 -11.66 2.59
CA LYS A 90 6.06 -11.27 1.49
C LYS A 90 6.14 -9.76 1.29
N ILE A 91 5.04 -9.05 1.54
CA ILE A 91 4.99 -7.58 1.47
C ILE A 91 5.86 -6.99 2.58
N LEU A 92 5.69 -7.46 3.82
CA LEU A 92 6.47 -7.02 4.98
C LEU A 92 7.96 -7.33 4.81
N GLU A 93 8.32 -8.54 4.36
CA GLU A 93 9.71 -8.91 4.06
C GLU A 93 10.34 -7.94 3.03
N ARG A 94 9.59 -7.51 2.02
CA ARG A 94 10.10 -6.53 1.05
C ARG A 94 10.25 -5.13 1.65
N ILE A 95 9.38 -4.72 2.56
CA ILE A 95 9.50 -3.45 3.28
C ILE A 95 10.80 -3.44 4.08
N ASP A 96 11.07 -4.50 4.84
CA ASP A 96 12.27 -4.62 5.68
C ASP A 96 13.56 -4.63 4.87
N ASN A 97 13.53 -5.18 3.66
CA ASN A 97 14.69 -5.26 2.76
C ASN A 97 14.82 -4.06 1.82
N SER A 98 13.89 -3.09 1.86
CA SER A 98 13.94 -1.91 0.98
C SER A 98 14.61 -0.74 1.70
N PRO A 99 15.55 -0.03 1.05
CA PRO A 99 16.13 1.17 1.62
C PRO A 99 15.03 2.22 1.84
N THR A 100 15.05 2.87 3.01
CA THR A 100 14.13 3.97 3.32
C THR A 100 14.25 5.05 2.25
N GLU A 101 13.20 5.26 1.47
CA GLU A 101 13.28 6.16 0.32
C GLU A 101 13.15 7.63 0.73
N ASN A 102 13.97 8.48 0.10
CA ASN A 102 13.88 9.94 0.20
C ASN A 102 12.56 10.44 -0.43
N GLY A 103 12.11 11.62 -0.01
CA GLY A 103 10.86 12.23 -0.50
C GLY A 103 10.74 12.24 -2.03
N GLY A 104 9.54 11.91 -2.53
CA GLY A 104 9.22 11.86 -3.96
C GLY A 104 9.15 10.47 -4.58
N PHE A 105 9.58 9.41 -3.87
CA PHE A 105 9.52 8.04 -4.39
C PHE A 105 8.44 7.15 -3.75
N CYS A 106 7.61 7.69 -2.86
CA CYS A 106 6.57 6.95 -2.12
C CYS A 106 5.70 6.01 -2.98
N ALA A 107 5.24 6.50 -4.14
CA ALA A 107 4.45 5.69 -5.07
C ALA A 107 5.25 4.55 -5.73
N THR A 108 6.54 4.77 -5.92
CA THR A 108 7.47 3.77 -6.47
C THR A 108 7.75 2.69 -5.45
N SER A 109 8.04 3.04 -4.20
CA SER A 109 8.26 2.08 -3.12
C SER A 109 7.02 1.24 -2.85
N VAL A 110 5.84 1.86 -2.68
CA VAL A 110 4.58 1.10 -2.52
C VAL A 110 4.36 0.15 -3.71
N ARG A 111 4.60 0.64 -4.94
CA ARG A 111 4.45 -0.19 -6.14
C ARG A 111 5.40 -1.38 -6.15
N ASP A 112 6.67 -1.18 -5.84
CA ASP A 112 7.69 -2.24 -5.88
C ASP A 112 7.47 -3.28 -4.79
N THR A 113 7.11 -2.84 -3.59
CA THR A 113 6.77 -3.74 -2.50
C THR A 113 5.59 -4.65 -2.88
N LEU A 114 4.52 -4.08 -3.46
CA LEU A 114 3.32 -4.85 -3.79
C LEU A 114 3.44 -5.68 -5.09
N SER A 115 4.19 -5.19 -6.08
CA SER A 115 4.21 -5.75 -7.44
C SER A 115 4.52 -7.25 -7.45
N GLY A 116 3.67 -8.04 -8.10
CA GLY A 116 3.90 -9.48 -8.25
C GLY A 116 3.37 -10.35 -7.11
N ILE A 117 2.78 -9.76 -6.05
CA ILE A 117 2.24 -10.48 -4.90
C ILE A 117 0.71 -10.53 -4.98
N GLY A 118 0.11 -11.70 -4.73
CA GLY A 118 -1.34 -11.92 -4.67
C GLY A 118 -2.18 -11.12 -5.68
N PRO A 119 -3.07 -10.21 -5.21
CA PRO A 119 -3.93 -9.40 -6.08
C PRO A 119 -3.16 -8.40 -6.95
N PHE A 120 -1.91 -8.09 -6.60
CA PHE A 120 -1.02 -7.14 -7.27
C PHE A 120 -0.09 -7.82 -8.29
N LYS A 121 -0.34 -9.08 -8.67
CA LYS A 121 0.49 -9.83 -9.65
C LYS A 121 0.71 -9.10 -10.98
N ASN A 122 -0.24 -8.26 -11.38
CA ASN A 122 -0.21 -7.48 -12.62
C ASN A 122 0.06 -5.99 -12.39
N LEU A 123 0.41 -5.59 -11.16
CA LEU A 123 0.88 -4.24 -10.89
C LEU A 123 2.28 -4.12 -11.52
N PRO A 124 2.53 -3.13 -12.39
CA PRO A 124 3.85 -2.95 -12.98
C PRO A 124 4.87 -2.54 -11.90
N LYS A 125 6.14 -2.90 -12.06
CA LYS A 125 7.25 -2.44 -11.20
C LYS A 125 7.68 -1.00 -11.52
N SER A 126 8.57 -0.46 -10.69
CA SER A 126 9.30 0.79 -10.93
C SER A 126 9.95 0.84 -12.32
N GLY A 127 10.05 2.05 -12.86
CA GLY A 127 10.41 2.29 -14.27
C GLY A 127 9.20 2.38 -15.21
N TYR A 128 7.99 2.05 -14.75
CA TYR A 128 6.75 2.26 -15.50
C TYR A 128 6.16 3.66 -15.26
N PHE A 129 6.11 4.48 -16.31
CA PHE A 129 5.55 5.83 -16.25
C PHE A 129 4.00 5.80 -16.30
N PRO A 130 3.28 6.56 -15.44
CA PRO A 130 3.78 7.48 -14.42
C PRO A 130 4.06 6.79 -13.06
N SER A 131 5.21 7.10 -12.46
CA SER A 131 5.62 6.70 -11.10
C SER A 131 5.12 7.69 -10.04
N THR A 132 3.88 8.13 -10.17
CA THR A 132 3.29 9.14 -9.29
C THR A 132 2.18 8.54 -8.43
N PRO A 133 1.85 9.12 -7.25
CA PRO A 133 0.73 8.64 -6.43
C PRO A 133 -0.58 8.50 -7.21
N ARG A 134 -0.90 9.49 -8.06
CA ARG A 134 -2.06 9.44 -8.95
C ARG A 134 -1.99 8.31 -9.97
N GLY A 135 -0.80 8.04 -10.50
CA GLY A 135 -0.53 6.93 -11.41
C GLY A 135 -0.79 5.58 -10.75
N LEU A 136 -0.23 5.39 -9.57
CA LEU A 136 -0.44 4.20 -8.75
C LEU A 136 -1.93 3.99 -8.45
N GLY A 137 -2.65 5.03 -8.02
CA GLY A 137 -4.10 4.96 -7.79
C GLY A 137 -4.88 4.47 -9.01
N LYS A 138 -4.54 4.94 -10.21
CA LYS A 138 -5.17 4.47 -11.46
C LYS A 138 -4.91 2.98 -11.71
N ASP A 139 -3.72 2.48 -11.43
CA ASP A 139 -3.39 1.07 -11.63
C ASP A 139 -4.10 0.17 -10.61
N LEU A 140 -4.16 0.60 -9.35
CA LEU A 140 -4.94 -0.08 -8.30
C LEU A 140 -6.43 -0.11 -8.65
N ALA A 141 -6.99 1.00 -9.15
CA ALA A 141 -8.37 1.06 -9.62
C ALA A 141 -8.65 0.06 -10.76
N LYS A 142 -7.69 -0.13 -11.68
CA LYS A 142 -7.83 -1.15 -12.76
C LYS A 142 -7.83 -2.57 -12.18
N ILE A 143 -6.99 -2.85 -11.18
CA ILE A 143 -6.94 -4.16 -10.52
C ILE A 143 -8.28 -4.44 -9.82
N MET A 144 -8.83 -3.49 -9.07
CA MET A 144 -10.15 -3.65 -8.43
C MET A 144 -11.27 -3.91 -9.44
N LYS A 145 -11.26 -3.20 -10.58
CA LYS A 145 -12.30 -3.37 -11.62
C LYS A 145 -12.26 -4.73 -12.31
N LYS A 146 -11.11 -5.40 -12.37
CA LYS A 146 -10.96 -6.74 -12.98
C LYS A 146 -11.45 -7.89 -12.08
N LYS A 147 -11.82 -7.60 -10.83
CA LYS A 147 -12.38 -8.60 -9.88
C LYS A 147 -13.92 -8.71 -9.94
N LYS A 148 -14.58 -8.08 -10.90
CA LYS A 148 -16.03 -8.27 -11.22
C LYS A 148 -16.17 -9.07 -12.51
#